data_AF-A0A7K0XAG7-F1
#
_entry.id   AF-A0A7K0XAG7-F1
#
_cell.length_a   1.000
_cell.length_b   1.000
_cell.length_c   1.000
_cell.angle_alpha   90.00
_cell.angle_beta   90.00
_cell.angle_gamma   90.00
#
_symmetry.space_group_name_H-M   'P 1'
#
loop_
_entity.id
_entity.type
_entity.pdbx_description
1 polymer ?
#
loop_
_entity_poly.entity_id
_entity_poly.type
_entity_poly.pdbx_seq_one_letter_code
_entity_poly.pdbx_strand_id
1 'polypeptide(L)'
;AGVTHLWLPNFHDIYPEGFTTLSAGPIGDIYEGASRPGHFDGVVTVVRRFFDLLKPKYAIFGEKDFQQLFLIKTIAAGVEIVTAPTFREPDGMAASSRNARLTQEGRQAAAVIFSALKGAGSEDQLRQMLATEPLFQVDYADFIDEVDFTHAHGGTQNVRAIVAGWINGVRLIDNMRMELRA
;
A
#
# COMPACT_ATOMS: atom_id res chain seq x y z
N ALA A 1 -0.19 16.30 -18.90
CA ALA A 1 -0.91 15.10 -18.45
C ALA A 1 -2.23 14.82 -19.21
N GLY A 2 -2.79 15.75 -20.00
CA GLY A 2 -4.01 15.46 -20.80
C GLY A 2 -5.30 15.30 -19.99
N VAL A 3 -5.30 15.69 -18.70
CA VAL A 3 -6.47 15.67 -17.82
C VAL A 3 -7.48 16.73 -18.27
N THR A 4 -8.74 16.34 -18.42
CA THR A 4 -9.82 17.25 -18.87
C THR A 4 -10.53 17.96 -17.72
N HIS A 5 -10.56 17.34 -16.53
CA HIS A 5 -11.25 17.86 -15.35
C HIS A 5 -10.41 17.59 -14.09
N LEU A 6 -10.35 18.60 -13.24
CA LEU A 6 -9.86 18.47 -11.87
C LEU A 6 -11.02 18.84 -10.94
N TRP A 7 -11.49 17.87 -10.17
CA TRP A 7 -12.57 18.09 -9.20
C TRP A 7 -11.96 18.34 -7.81
N LEU A 8 -12.25 19.50 -7.24
CA LEU A 8 -11.76 19.96 -5.93
C LEU A 8 -12.97 20.19 -5.00
N PRO A 9 -13.62 19.13 -4.52
CA PRO A 9 -14.78 19.26 -3.64
C PRO A 9 -14.40 19.82 -2.26
N ASN A 10 -15.34 20.51 -1.63
CA ASN A 10 -15.27 20.83 -0.20
C ASN A 10 -15.66 19.61 0.64
N PHE A 11 -15.37 19.67 1.94
CA PHE A 11 -15.73 18.61 2.88
C PHE A 11 -17.22 18.22 2.81
N HIS A 12 -18.12 19.21 2.84
CA HIS A 12 -19.57 18.97 2.82
C HIS A 12 -20.10 18.39 1.50
N ASP A 13 -19.38 18.56 0.40
CA ASP A 13 -19.74 17.94 -0.89
C ASP A 13 -19.54 16.42 -0.84
N ILE A 14 -18.55 15.96 -0.08
CA ILE A 14 -18.26 14.53 0.12
C ILE A 14 -19.07 13.98 1.29
N TYR A 15 -19.13 14.72 2.40
CA TYR A 15 -19.67 14.29 3.70
C TYR A 15 -20.88 15.15 4.11
N PRO A 16 -22.08 14.90 3.53
CA PRO A 16 -23.30 15.52 4.01
C PRO A 16 -23.61 15.08 5.44
N GLU A 17 -24.46 15.84 6.13
CA GLU A 17 -24.94 15.47 7.46
C GLU A 17 -25.56 14.06 7.45
N GLY A 18 -25.20 13.23 8.42
CA GLY A 18 -25.68 11.85 8.52
C GLY A 18 -25.04 10.86 7.52
N PHE A 19 -23.92 11.19 6.89
CA PHE A 19 -23.22 10.23 6.02
C PHE A 19 -22.86 8.94 6.77
N THR A 20 -22.96 7.81 6.09
CA THR A 20 -22.60 6.50 6.63
C THR A 20 -21.11 6.24 6.47
N THR A 21 -20.47 5.74 7.52
CA THR A 21 -19.11 5.20 7.46
C THR A 21 -19.15 3.71 7.11
N LEU A 22 -18.16 3.27 6.36
CA LEU A 22 -17.94 1.85 6.05
C LEU A 22 -16.82 1.31 6.92
N SER A 23 -16.95 0.04 7.31
CA SER A 23 -15.85 -0.71 7.92
C SER A 23 -15.04 -1.43 6.85
N ALA A 24 -13.71 -1.37 6.96
CA ALA A 24 -12.78 -2.14 6.16
C ALA A 24 -12.66 -3.61 6.62
N GLY A 25 -13.33 -3.98 7.71
CA GLY A 25 -13.33 -5.32 8.28
C GLY A 25 -11.96 -5.74 8.82
N PRO A 26 -11.76 -7.04 9.11
CA PRO A 26 -10.55 -7.54 9.78
C PRO A 26 -9.24 -7.25 9.01
N ILE A 27 -9.29 -7.22 7.68
CA ILE A 27 -8.11 -6.88 6.85
C ILE A 27 -7.74 -5.41 7.03
N GLY A 28 -8.69 -4.53 7.37
CA GLY A 28 -8.44 -3.14 7.73
C GLY A 28 -7.77 -2.94 9.09
N ASP A 29 -7.66 -3.99 9.92
CA ASP A 29 -7.12 -3.91 11.29
C ASP A 29 -5.72 -4.53 11.43
N ILE A 30 -5.18 -5.13 10.36
CA ILE A 30 -3.85 -5.76 10.34
C ILE A 30 -2.85 -4.90 9.56
N TYR A 31 -1.55 -5.15 9.74
CA TYR A 31 -0.45 -4.48 9.01
C TYR A 31 -0.57 -2.93 9.01
N GLU A 32 -0.83 -2.29 7.87
CA GLU A 32 -1.01 -0.83 7.80
C GLU A 32 -2.17 -0.34 8.69
N GLY A 33 -3.20 -1.17 8.86
CA GLY A 33 -4.36 -0.91 9.70
C GLY A 33 -4.02 -0.91 11.18
N ALA A 34 -3.21 -1.88 11.62
CA ALA A 34 -2.74 -1.97 13.00
C ALA A 34 -1.89 -0.74 13.39
N SER A 35 -1.02 -0.28 12.49
CA SER A 35 -0.21 0.92 12.71
C SER A 35 -1.00 2.23 12.55
N ARG A 36 -2.22 2.18 11.99
CA ARG A 36 -3.06 3.36 11.69
C ARG A 36 -4.55 3.07 11.96
N PRO A 37 -4.97 2.92 13.23
CA PRO A 37 -6.35 2.54 13.57
C PRO A 37 -7.39 3.45 12.91
N GLY A 38 -8.42 2.85 12.31
CA GLY A 38 -9.50 3.56 11.59
C GLY A 38 -9.10 4.17 10.24
N HIS A 39 -7.83 4.05 9.82
CA HIS A 39 -7.39 4.59 8.53
C HIS A 39 -8.16 3.99 7.36
N PHE A 40 -8.28 2.66 7.32
CA PHE A 40 -8.91 1.99 6.20
C PHE A 40 -10.42 2.17 6.15
N ASP A 41 -11.11 2.28 7.30
CA ASP A 41 -12.52 2.69 7.36
C ASP A 41 -12.72 4.04 6.67
N GLY A 42 -11.85 5.01 6.96
CA GLY A 42 -11.85 6.31 6.29
C GLY A 42 -11.64 6.19 4.77
N VAL A 43 -10.67 5.37 4.36
CA VAL A 43 -10.37 5.11 2.93
C VAL A 43 -11.56 4.49 2.20
N VAL A 44 -12.12 3.39 2.70
CA VAL A 44 -13.24 2.72 2.03
C VAL A 44 -14.48 3.61 2.02
N THR A 45 -14.69 4.40 3.06
CA THR A 45 -15.78 5.39 3.13
C THR A 45 -15.62 6.45 2.04
N VAL A 46 -14.47 7.14 1.97
CA VAL A 46 -14.30 8.24 1.00
C VAL A 46 -14.29 7.73 -0.44
N VAL A 47 -13.67 6.58 -0.71
CA VAL A 47 -13.64 5.99 -2.05
C VAL A 47 -15.03 5.58 -2.50
N ARG A 48 -15.84 4.98 -1.61
CA ARG A 48 -17.24 4.67 -1.92
C ARG A 48 -18.02 5.93 -2.29
N ARG A 49 -17.87 7.01 -1.51
CA ARG A 49 -18.52 8.30 -1.80
C ARG A 49 -18.12 8.84 -3.17
N PHE A 50 -16.84 8.72 -3.56
CA PHE A 50 -16.41 9.10 -4.91
C PHE A 50 -17.05 8.23 -6.00
N PHE A 51 -17.19 6.92 -5.80
CA PHE A 51 -17.89 6.07 -6.77
C PHE A 51 -19.36 6.45 -6.90
N ASP A 52 -20.04 6.79 -5.80
CA ASP A 52 -21.45 7.20 -5.84
C ASP A 52 -21.66 8.57 -6.51
N LEU A 53 -20.76 9.53 -6.28
CA LEU A 53 -20.85 10.88 -6.81
C LEU A 53 -20.40 10.98 -8.28
N LEU A 54 -19.31 10.29 -8.63
CA LEU A 54 -18.70 10.39 -9.96
C LEU A 54 -19.16 9.30 -10.91
N LYS A 55 -19.63 8.16 -10.40
CA LYS A 55 -20.06 6.98 -11.17
C LYS A 55 -19.08 6.61 -12.29
N PRO A 56 -17.77 6.48 -12.00
CA PRO A 56 -16.79 6.25 -13.04
C PRO A 56 -16.92 4.82 -13.59
N LYS A 57 -16.60 4.64 -14.88
CA LYS A 57 -16.44 3.29 -15.44
C LYS A 57 -15.15 2.62 -14.94
N TYR A 58 -14.08 3.41 -14.80
CA TYR A 58 -12.77 2.95 -14.37
C TYR A 58 -12.24 3.83 -13.25
N ALA A 59 -11.53 3.23 -12.28
CA ALA A 59 -10.77 3.96 -11.28
C ALA A 59 -9.36 3.36 -11.16
N ILE A 60 -8.35 4.22 -11.14
CA ILE A 60 -6.94 3.81 -11.16
C ILE A 60 -6.35 4.01 -9.76
N PHE A 61 -5.75 2.95 -9.21
CA PHE A 61 -5.09 2.97 -7.90
C PHE A 61 -3.70 2.35 -8.00
N GLY A 62 -2.75 2.94 -7.28
CA GLY A 62 -1.36 2.47 -7.26
C GLY A 62 -1.19 1.17 -6.48
N GLU A 63 -0.42 0.24 -7.02
CA GLU A 63 -0.12 -1.06 -6.41
C GLU A 63 0.76 -0.95 -5.15
N LYS A 64 1.51 0.15 -5.00
CA LYS A 64 2.36 0.42 -3.84
C LYS A 64 1.58 0.34 -2.51
N ASP A 65 0.37 0.88 -2.48
CA ASP A 65 -0.53 0.81 -1.33
C ASP A 65 -1.39 -0.47 -1.46
N PHE A 66 -0.75 -1.64 -1.47
CA PHE A 66 -1.41 -2.90 -1.88
C PHE A 66 -2.60 -3.29 -0.99
N GLN A 67 -2.51 -3.08 0.33
CA GLN A 67 -3.62 -3.33 1.25
C GLN A 67 -4.81 -2.41 0.99
N GLN A 68 -4.55 -1.13 0.67
CA GLN A 68 -5.59 -0.20 0.24
C GLN A 68 -6.24 -0.69 -1.06
N LEU A 69 -5.44 -1.07 -2.06
CA LEU A 69 -5.92 -1.57 -3.33
C LEU A 69 -6.80 -2.83 -3.14
N PHE A 70 -6.37 -3.75 -2.28
CA PHE A 70 -7.12 -4.96 -1.93
C PHE A 70 -8.49 -4.59 -1.37
N LEU A 71 -8.54 -3.71 -0.36
CA LEU A 71 -9.78 -3.26 0.27
C LEU A 71 -10.69 -2.47 -0.70
N ILE A 72 -10.13 -1.65 -1.59
CA ILE A 72 -10.92 -0.90 -2.57
C ILE A 72 -11.60 -1.82 -3.59
N LYS A 73 -10.93 -2.91 -3.99
CA LYS A 73 -11.53 -3.90 -4.90
C LYS A 73 -12.78 -4.55 -4.31
N THR A 74 -12.90 -4.68 -2.98
CA THR A 74 -14.09 -5.26 -2.34
C THR A 74 -15.32 -4.34 -2.39
N ILE A 75 -15.12 -3.02 -2.50
CA ILE A 75 -16.20 -2.01 -2.53
C ILE A 75 -16.49 -1.43 -3.93
N ALA A 76 -15.80 -1.93 -4.97
CA ALA A 76 -15.81 -1.34 -6.32
C ALA A 76 -17.21 -1.31 -6.98
N ALA A 77 -18.08 -2.28 -6.66
CA ALA A 77 -19.51 -2.29 -7.01
C ALA A 77 -19.85 -1.81 -8.44
N GLY A 78 -19.20 -2.37 -9.46
CA GLY A 78 -19.43 -2.04 -10.87
C GLY A 78 -18.44 -1.06 -11.49
N VAL A 79 -17.57 -0.45 -10.69
CA VAL A 79 -16.38 0.28 -11.17
C VAL A 79 -15.26 -0.71 -11.46
N GLU A 80 -14.62 -0.60 -12.62
CA GLU A 80 -13.44 -1.40 -12.95
C GLU A 80 -12.18 -0.79 -12.30
N ILE A 81 -11.54 -1.54 -11.40
CA ILE A 81 -10.33 -1.08 -10.70
C ILE A 81 -9.09 -1.43 -11.52
N VAL A 82 -8.48 -0.42 -12.12
CA VAL A 82 -7.22 -0.53 -12.85
C VAL A 82 -6.06 -0.39 -11.88
N THR A 83 -5.25 -1.45 -11.76
CA THR A 83 -4.06 -1.44 -10.91
C THR A 83 -2.90 -0.80 -11.67
N ALA A 84 -2.41 0.35 -11.18
CA ALA A 84 -1.22 1.00 -11.72
C ALA A 84 0.03 0.44 -11.02
N PRO A 85 1.04 -0.08 -11.75
CA PRO A 85 2.27 -0.58 -11.16
C PRO A 85 2.95 0.48 -10.29
N THR A 86 3.66 0.03 -9.25
CA THR A 86 4.48 0.92 -8.42
C THR A 86 5.51 1.64 -9.29
N PHE A 87 5.36 2.95 -9.44
CA PHE A 87 6.37 3.79 -10.07
C PHE A 87 7.59 3.87 -9.15
N ARG A 88 8.77 3.57 -9.69
CA ARG A 88 10.04 3.60 -8.96
C ARG A 88 10.91 4.73 -9.47
N GLU A 89 11.53 5.44 -8.54
CA GLU A 89 12.55 6.44 -8.84
C GLU A 89 13.83 5.75 -9.38
N PRO A 90 14.79 6.46 -10.00
CA PRO A 90 15.97 5.83 -10.62
C PRO A 90 16.82 4.97 -9.68
N ASP A 91 16.74 5.22 -8.37
CA ASP A 91 17.40 4.44 -7.31
C ASP A 91 16.58 3.22 -6.83
N GLY A 92 15.44 2.93 -7.46
CA GLY A 92 14.56 1.80 -7.17
C GLY A 92 13.52 2.06 -6.08
N MET A 93 13.60 3.21 -5.39
CA MET A 93 12.65 3.56 -4.34
C MET A 93 11.24 3.74 -4.90
N ALA A 94 10.25 3.16 -4.24
CA ALA A 94 8.85 3.41 -4.58
C ALA A 94 8.54 4.90 -4.40
N ALA A 95 8.03 5.54 -5.46
CA ALA A 95 7.75 6.96 -5.44
C ALA A 95 6.72 7.30 -4.36
N SER A 96 6.98 8.37 -3.60
CA SER A 96 6.16 8.78 -2.47
C SER A 96 6.34 10.28 -2.23
N SER A 97 5.25 10.98 -1.93
CA SER A 97 5.35 12.35 -1.41
C SER A 97 6.14 12.41 -0.09
N ARG A 98 6.19 11.31 0.66
CA ARG A 98 6.99 11.19 1.89
C ARG A 98 8.50 11.18 1.63
N ASN A 99 8.96 10.82 0.43
CA ASN A 99 10.38 10.76 0.10
C ASN A 99 11.04 12.14 0.21
N ALA A 100 10.29 13.22 -0.03
CA ALA A 100 10.75 14.60 0.14
C ALA A 100 11.07 14.98 1.60
N ARG A 101 10.66 14.16 2.58
CA ARG A 101 10.94 14.37 4.01
C ARG A 101 12.18 13.63 4.49
N LEU A 102 12.76 12.76 3.65
CA LEU A 102 13.97 12.03 4.00
C LEU A 102 15.19 12.95 3.93
N THR A 103 16.13 12.77 4.85
CA THR A 103 17.48 13.30 4.70
C THR A 103 18.19 12.55 3.57
N GLN A 104 19.34 13.07 3.11
CA GLN A 104 20.15 12.38 2.11
C GLN A 104 20.57 10.98 2.58
N GLU A 105 21.01 10.83 3.83
CA GLU A 105 21.38 9.53 4.39
C GLU A 105 20.14 8.62 4.49
N GLY A 106 19.00 9.15 4.95
CA GLY A 106 17.77 8.37 5.04
C GLY A 106 17.27 7.88 3.68
N ARG A 107 17.49 8.67 2.63
CA ARG A 107 17.17 8.25 1.26
C ARG A 107 18.08 7.12 0.77
N GLN A 108 19.37 7.16 1.11
CA GLN A 108 20.29 6.07 0.80
C GLN A 108 19.93 4.79 1.55
N ALA A 109 19.62 4.90 2.85
CA ALA A 109 19.18 3.77 3.68
C ALA A 109 17.90 3.12 3.14
N ALA A 110 16.94 3.91 2.63
CA ALA A 110 15.69 3.38 2.08
C ALA A 110 15.86 2.42 0.89
N ALA A 111 17.03 2.42 0.21
CA ALA A 111 17.33 1.47 -0.86
C ALA A 111 17.36 0.00 -0.38
N VAL A 112 17.55 -0.24 0.93
CA VAL A 112 17.51 -1.58 1.53
C VAL A 112 16.15 -2.25 1.29
N ILE A 113 15.05 -1.49 1.30
CA ILE A 113 13.68 -2.01 1.17
C ILE A 113 13.53 -2.70 -0.19
N PHE A 114 13.84 -1.98 -1.27
CA PHE A 114 13.72 -2.53 -2.62
C PHE A 114 14.71 -3.67 -2.88
N SER A 115 15.94 -3.54 -2.37
CA SER A 115 16.96 -4.59 -2.49
C SER A 115 16.53 -5.88 -1.80
N ALA A 116 15.95 -5.78 -0.60
CA ALA A 116 15.44 -6.90 0.16
C ALA A 116 14.23 -7.55 -0.54
N LEU A 117 13.27 -6.76 -1.01
CA LEU A 117 12.11 -7.26 -1.76
C LEU A 117 12.51 -8.03 -3.03
N LYS A 118 13.55 -7.57 -3.73
CA LYS A 118 14.04 -8.22 -4.95
C LYS A 118 14.88 -9.47 -4.67
N GLY A 119 15.61 -9.48 -3.56
CA GLY A 119 16.61 -10.50 -3.25
C GLY A 119 16.10 -11.65 -2.37
N ALA A 120 15.10 -11.39 -1.53
CA ALA A 120 14.61 -12.38 -0.58
C ALA A 120 13.75 -13.46 -1.27
N GLY A 121 14.07 -14.73 -1.01
CA GLY A 121 13.22 -15.87 -1.38
C GLY A 121 12.31 -16.35 -0.24
N SER A 122 12.51 -15.84 0.97
CA SER A 122 11.71 -16.14 2.15
C SER A 122 11.58 -14.92 3.06
N GLU A 123 10.64 -14.98 4.00
CA GLU A 123 10.45 -13.92 5.00
C GLU A 123 11.68 -13.75 5.91
N ASP A 124 12.32 -14.83 6.33
CA ASP A 124 13.55 -14.78 7.12
C ASP A 124 14.67 -14.04 6.37
N GLN A 125 14.83 -14.33 5.08
CA GLN A 125 15.81 -13.64 4.23
C GLN A 125 15.44 -12.16 4.08
N LEU A 126 14.16 -11.84 3.90
CA LEU A 126 13.68 -10.46 3.83
C LEU A 126 14.07 -9.69 5.10
N ARG A 127 13.76 -10.24 6.28
CA ARG A 127 14.08 -9.61 7.57
C ARG A 127 15.58 -9.48 7.78
N GLN A 128 16.37 -10.50 7.44
CA GLN A 128 17.84 -10.44 7.52
C GLN A 128 18.45 -9.37 6.61
N MET A 129 17.95 -9.25 5.38
CA MET A 129 18.41 -8.23 4.44
C MET A 129 18.05 -6.81 4.93
N LEU A 130 16.82 -6.63 5.43
CA LEU A 130 16.40 -5.34 5.99
C LEU A 130 17.25 -4.93 7.21
N ALA A 131 17.61 -5.90 8.06
CA ALA A 131 18.44 -5.67 9.24
C ALA A 131 19.90 -5.26 8.92
N THR A 132 20.33 -5.35 7.66
CA THR A 132 21.66 -4.86 7.26
C THR A 132 21.78 -3.34 7.24
N GLU A 133 20.65 -2.62 7.24
CA GLU A 133 20.60 -1.16 7.28
C GLU A 133 20.12 -0.69 8.66
N PRO A 134 21.02 -0.21 9.54
CA PRO A 134 20.67 0.15 10.92
C PRO A 134 19.74 1.37 11.03
N LEU A 135 19.66 2.23 10.00
CA LEU A 135 18.72 3.35 9.99
C LEU A 135 17.27 2.92 9.71
N PHE A 136 17.06 1.71 9.17
CA PHE A 136 15.74 1.20 8.86
C PHE A 136 15.17 0.39 10.03
N GLN A 137 14.18 0.96 10.70
CA GLN A 137 13.44 0.29 11.77
C GLN A 137 12.21 -0.39 11.17
N VAL A 138 12.25 -1.71 11.05
CA VAL A 138 11.15 -2.52 10.51
C VAL A 138 9.91 -2.38 11.42
N ASP A 139 8.77 -2.08 10.82
CA ASP A 139 7.45 -2.17 11.45
C ASP A 139 6.88 -3.58 11.21
N TYR A 140 6.78 -3.97 9.94
CA TYR A 140 6.47 -5.33 9.53
C TYR A 140 7.17 -5.67 8.20
N ALA A 141 7.37 -6.97 7.95
CA ALA A 141 8.02 -7.48 6.76
C ALA A 141 7.59 -8.95 6.59
N ASP A 142 6.52 -9.17 5.83
CA ASP A 142 5.81 -10.45 5.79
C ASP A 142 5.52 -10.89 4.36
N PHE A 143 5.38 -12.20 4.17
CA PHE A 143 4.82 -12.75 2.93
C PHE A 143 3.34 -13.04 3.14
N ILE A 144 2.49 -12.57 2.23
CA ILE A 144 1.03 -12.76 2.25
C ILE A 144 0.54 -13.43 0.98
N ASP A 145 -0.62 -14.09 1.03
CA ASP A 145 -1.39 -14.48 -0.15
C ASP A 145 -2.18 -13.26 -0.66
N GLU A 146 -1.98 -12.90 -1.92
CA GLU A 146 -2.69 -11.79 -2.57
C GLU A 146 -4.22 -12.04 -2.67
N VAL A 147 -4.67 -13.28 -2.55
CA VAL A 147 -6.09 -13.65 -2.69
C VAL A 147 -6.92 -13.23 -1.47
N ASP A 148 -6.39 -13.42 -0.26
CA ASP A 148 -7.14 -13.23 0.98
C ASP A 148 -6.39 -12.42 2.05
N PHE A 149 -5.15 -11.98 1.75
CA PHE A 149 -4.29 -11.22 2.65
C PHE A 149 -3.82 -12.00 3.90
N THR A 150 -3.97 -13.33 3.90
CA THR A 150 -3.44 -14.18 4.97
C THR A 150 -1.93 -14.39 4.84
N HIS A 151 -1.29 -14.84 5.91
CA HIS A 151 0.14 -15.15 5.90
C HIS A 151 0.44 -16.31 4.94
N ALA A 152 1.44 -16.14 4.08
CA ALA A 152 1.79 -17.12 3.06
C ALA A 152 2.44 -18.36 3.68
N HIS A 153 2.07 -19.54 3.19
CA HIS A 153 2.67 -20.82 3.56
C HIS A 153 3.24 -21.53 2.32
N GLY A 154 3.91 -22.66 2.50
CA GLY A 154 4.60 -23.36 1.41
C GLY A 154 3.73 -23.84 0.22
N GLY A 155 2.39 -23.72 0.32
CA GLY A 155 1.44 -24.03 -0.75
C GLY A 155 0.82 -22.80 -1.42
N THR A 156 1.04 -21.60 -0.89
CA THR A 156 0.49 -20.35 -1.41
C THR A 156 1.02 -20.07 -2.80
N GLN A 157 0.13 -19.82 -3.77
CA GLN A 157 0.49 -19.61 -5.17
C GLN A 157 0.75 -18.14 -5.52
N ASN A 158 0.00 -17.23 -4.89
CA ASN A 158 0.07 -15.79 -5.16
C ASN A 158 0.77 -15.07 -4.02
N VAL A 159 2.05 -15.36 -3.84
CA VAL A 159 2.83 -14.77 -2.75
C VAL A 159 3.21 -13.32 -3.07
N ARG A 160 3.02 -12.43 -2.11
CA ARG A 160 3.53 -11.06 -2.13
C ARG A 160 4.27 -10.75 -0.84
N ALA A 161 5.45 -10.18 -0.96
CA ALA A 161 6.14 -9.57 0.16
C ALA A 161 5.61 -8.16 0.40
N ILE A 162 5.26 -7.83 1.64
CA ILE A 162 4.86 -6.50 2.08
C ILE A 162 5.83 -6.01 3.16
N VAL A 163 6.27 -4.76 3.07
CA VAL A 163 7.20 -4.15 4.02
C VAL A 163 6.71 -2.78 4.43
N ALA A 164 6.78 -2.50 5.73
CA ALA A 164 6.74 -1.16 6.27
C ALA A 164 7.84 -0.96 7.30
N GLY A 165 8.31 0.29 7.42
CA GLY A 165 9.26 0.65 8.45
C GLY A 165 9.57 2.14 8.44
N TRP A 166 10.47 2.53 9.33
CA TRP A 166 10.77 3.92 9.63
C TRP A 166 12.23 4.24 9.34
N ILE A 167 12.47 5.41 8.75
CA ILE A 167 13.79 6.00 8.62
C ILE A 167 13.70 7.45 9.08
N ASN A 168 14.42 7.79 10.15
CA ASN A 168 14.45 9.15 10.70
C ASN A 168 13.05 9.76 10.90
N GLY A 169 12.09 8.96 11.41
CA GLY A 169 10.71 9.40 11.65
C GLY A 169 9.80 9.43 10.41
N VAL A 170 10.29 9.06 9.23
CA VAL A 170 9.49 8.91 8.01
C VAL A 170 9.12 7.44 7.82
N ARG A 171 7.81 7.14 7.84
CA ARG A 171 7.30 5.79 7.56
C ARG A 171 7.20 5.53 6.07
N LEU A 172 7.89 4.49 5.61
CA LEU A 172 7.93 4.03 4.23
C LEU A 172 7.22 2.68 4.12
N ILE A 173 6.63 2.44 2.95
CA ILE A 173 6.02 1.16 2.61
C ILE A 173 6.43 0.81 1.18
N ASP A 174 6.58 -0.48 0.93
CA ASP A 174 6.75 -1.04 -0.41
C ASP A 174 6.29 -2.50 -0.39
N ASN A 175 6.07 -3.07 -1.56
CA ASN A 175 5.69 -4.46 -1.71
C ASN A 175 6.13 -4.99 -3.08
N MET A 176 6.23 -6.32 -3.20
CA MET A 176 6.61 -6.98 -4.43
C MET A 176 5.96 -8.36 -4.53
N ARG A 177 5.39 -8.66 -5.70
CA ARG A 177 4.94 -10.03 -6.01
C ARG A 177 6.17 -10.95 -6.06
N MET A 178 6.10 -12.08 -5.37
CA MET A 178 7.19 -13.04 -5.30
C MET A 178 6.98 -14.12 -6.36
N GLU A 179 7.97 -14.32 -7.22
CA GLU A 179 8.02 -15.51 -8.07
C GLU A 179 8.51 -16.66 -7.20
N LEU A 180 7.66 -17.68 -6.98
CA LEU A 180 8.06 -18.90 -6.31
C LEU A 180 9.18 -19.54 -7.13
N ARG A 181 10.41 -19.46 -6.61
CA ARG A 181 11.54 -20.22 -7.16
C ARG A 181 11.41 -21.63 -6.61
N ALA A 182 11.07 -22.57 -7.49
CA ALA A 182 11.09 -24.01 -7.21
C ALA A 182 12.49 -24.49 -6.81
#